data_AF-A0A538RHI7-F1
#
_entry.id   AF-A0A538RHI7-F1
#
_cell.length_a   1.000
_cell.length_b   1.000
_cell.length_c   1.000
_cell.angle_alpha   90.00
_cell.angle_beta   90.00
_cell.angle_gamma   90.00
#
_symmetry.space_group_name_H-M   'P 1'
#
loop_
_entity.id
_entity.type
_entity.pdbx_description
1 polymer ?
#
loop_
_entity_poly.entity_id
_entity_poly.type
_entity_poly.pdbx_seq_one_letter_code
_entity_poly.pdbx_strand_id
1 'polypeptide(L)'
;MHFMSGSANCVIARPESQLLLQMDKKRHHYIPKAYLKSFCDSSVKVLVYRKDNPYEAIPLSPDNTGFHKFYYSQPRPEGGKDHNALEDCFPSIETKWPRIVDQLYRRENLNDSLVDIFGFMVLQRACVPASRDAIEKMKAEEVKAKVRRLDAAGKLPPKPVGFEDLLDHVEVTIDPHQSIHAMVHVIRVTGHVLDRIGFFAIYNNIDVPFLTSDNPVIWFDPSVQDADLRP
;
A
#
# COMPACT_ATOMS: atom_id res chain seq x y z
N MET A 1 35.68 11.30 -5.66
CA MET A 1 35.05 10.00 -5.93
C MET A 1 33.59 10.26 -6.29
N HIS A 2 33.28 10.23 -7.59
CA HIS A 2 31.92 10.42 -8.09
C HIS A 2 31.12 9.13 -7.87
N PHE A 3 30.01 9.21 -7.14
CA PHE A 3 28.99 8.18 -7.16
C PHE A 3 27.91 8.59 -8.16
N MET A 4 27.85 7.84 -9.26
CA MET A 4 26.83 8.01 -10.29
C MET A 4 25.46 7.60 -9.76
N SER A 5 24.47 8.48 -9.97
CA SER A 5 23.06 8.20 -9.79
C SER A 5 22.58 7.26 -10.89
N GLY A 6 22.48 5.96 -10.60
CA GLY A 6 21.80 5.00 -11.46
C GLY A 6 20.29 5.04 -11.23
N SER A 7 19.57 5.85 -11.99
CA SER A 7 18.12 5.72 -12.13
C SER A 7 17.82 4.41 -12.86
N ALA A 8 17.28 3.41 -12.16
CA ALA A 8 16.75 2.20 -12.79
C ALA A 8 15.44 2.55 -13.53
N ASN A 9 15.57 3.07 -14.74
CA ASN A 9 14.48 3.12 -15.69
C ASN A 9 14.25 1.69 -16.20
N CYS A 10 13.29 0.98 -15.62
CA CYS A 10 12.75 -0.23 -16.22
C CYS A 10 11.87 0.17 -17.40
N VAL A 11 12.49 0.47 -18.55
CA VAL A 11 11.80 0.57 -19.83
C VAL A 11 11.87 -0.81 -20.46
N ILE A 12 10.84 -1.62 -20.25
CA ILE A 12 10.64 -2.83 -21.04
C ILE A 12 10.08 -2.37 -22.40
N ALA A 13 10.96 -2.17 -23.37
CA ALA A 13 10.55 -2.09 -24.76
C ALA A 13 9.96 -3.45 -25.16
N ARG A 14 8.64 -3.54 -25.37
CA ARG A 14 8.01 -4.73 -25.96
C ARG A 14 8.11 -4.61 -27.49
N PRO A 15 8.63 -5.62 -28.22
CA PRO A 15 8.58 -5.64 -29.68
C PRO A 15 7.13 -5.65 -30.18
N GLU A 16 6.85 -4.93 -31.26
CA GLU A 16 5.52 -4.69 -31.86
C GLU A 16 4.77 -5.94 -32.38
N SER A 17 5.27 -7.16 -32.17
CA SER A 17 4.72 -8.38 -32.80
C SER A 17 3.98 -9.35 -31.88
N GLN A 18 3.62 -8.94 -30.65
CA GLN A 18 2.70 -9.71 -29.80
C GLN A 18 1.64 -8.82 -29.14
N LEU A 19 0.74 -8.27 -29.95
CA LEU A 19 -0.57 -7.81 -29.48
C LEU A 19 -1.48 -9.03 -29.24
N LEU A 20 -1.08 -9.90 -28.30
CA LEU A 20 -2.08 -10.69 -27.60
C LEU A 20 -2.95 -9.67 -26.88
N LEU A 21 -4.26 -9.68 -27.15
CA LEU A 21 -5.26 -9.04 -26.30
C LEU A 21 -5.11 -9.64 -24.90
N GLN A 22 -4.17 -9.12 -24.12
CA GLN A 22 -3.94 -9.51 -22.75
C GLN A 22 -5.20 -9.07 -22.01
N MET A 23 -6.01 -10.04 -21.59
CA MET A 23 -7.26 -9.76 -20.90
C MET A 23 -6.98 -8.83 -19.72
N ASP A 24 -7.81 -7.79 -19.60
CA ASP A 24 -7.70 -6.86 -18.48
C ASP A 24 -7.77 -7.61 -17.15
N LYS A 25 -6.74 -7.41 -16.33
CA LYS A 25 -6.78 -7.80 -14.95
C LYS A 25 -7.80 -6.91 -14.27
N LYS A 26 -8.87 -7.52 -13.74
CA LYS A 26 -9.97 -6.76 -13.11
C LYS A 26 -9.87 -6.73 -11.60
N ARG A 27 -9.33 -7.79 -11.00
CA ARG A 27 -9.15 -7.91 -9.55
C ARG A 27 -7.72 -7.55 -9.22
N HIS A 28 -7.53 -6.35 -8.69
CA HIS A 28 -6.22 -5.83 -8.36
C HIS A 28 -6.00 -6.02 -6.87
N HIS A 29 -5.05 -6.87 -6.53
CA HIS A 29 -4.77 -7.26 -5.15
C HIS A 29 -3.89 -6.21 -4.48
N TYR A 30 -4.39 -5.59 -3.41
CA TYR A 30 -3.60 -4.70 -2.57
C TYR A 30 -2.96 -5.41 -1.39
N ILE A 31 -3.48 -6.60 -1.04
CA ILE A 31 -2.76 -7.58 -0.23
C ILE A 31 -2.29 -8.69 -1.17
N PRO A 32 -0.97 -8.91 -1.32
CA PRO A 32 -0.43 -9.97 -2.16
C PRO A 32 -1.05 -11.34 -1.86
N LYS A 33 -1.42 -12.09 -2.90
CA LYS A 33 -1.95 -13.45 -2.71
C LYS A 33 -0.92 -14.39 -2.09
N ALA A 34 0.36 -14.20 -2.45
CA ALA A 34 1.47 -14.95 -1.87
C ALA A 34 1.53 -14.78 -0.35
N TYR A 35 1.22 -13.58 0.16
CA TYR A 35 1.12 -13.31 1.59
C TYR A 35 -0.03 -14.06 2.24
N LEU A 36 -1.24 -13.91 1.70
CA LEU A 36 -2.45 -14.49 2.28
C LEU A 36 -2.39 -16.02 2.36
N LYS A 37 -1.72 -16.67 1.40
CA LYS A 37 -1.52 -18.13 1.41
C LYS A 37 -0.79 -18.65 2.65
N SER A 38 0.08 -17.83 3.26
CA SER A 38 0.79 -18.19 4.48
C SER A 38 -0.10 -18.21 5.73
N PHE A 39 -1.32 -17.70 5.64
CA PHE A 39 -2.32 -17.64 6.71
C PHE A 39 -3.53 -18.55 6.44
N CYS A 40 -3.44 -19.39 5.42
CA CYS A 40 -4.53 -20.28 5.07
C CYS A 40 -4.63 -21.48 6.03
N ASP A 41 -5.86 -21.94 6.26
CA ASP A 41 -6.15 -23.24 6.86
C ASP A 41 -5.88 -24.41 5.87
N SER A 42 -6.14 -25.64 6.31
CA SER A 42 -6.01 -26.85 5.49
C SER A 42 -6.91 -26.89 4.26
N SER A 43 -7.94 -26.04 4.20
CA SER A 43 -8.86 -25.88 3.06
C SER A 43 -8.47 -24.69 2.16
N VAL A 44 -7.28 -24.12 2.36
CA VAL A 44 -6.75 -22.98 1.61
C VAL A 44 -7.66 -21.74 1.74
N LYS A 45 -8.20 -21.52 2.94
CA LYS A 45 -9.02 -20.35 3.29
C LYS A 45 -8.34 -19.50 4.35
N VAL A 46 -8.49 -18.18 4.23
CA VAL A 46 -8.18 -17.21 5.27
C VAL A 46 -9.47 -16.76 5.95
N LEU A 47 -9.44 -16.57 7.26
CA LEU A 47 -10.55 -15.97 8.00
C LEU A 47 -10.45 -14.45 7.90
N VAL A 48 -11.48 -13.82 7.33
CA VAL A 48 -11.54 -12.37 7.14
C VAL A 48 -12.54 -11.78 8.12
N TYR A 49 -12.09 -10.78 8.87
CA TYR A 49 -12.92 -9.99 9.79
C TYR A 49 -13.07 -8.59 9.21
N ARG A 50 -14.31 -8.12 9.06
CA ARG A 50 -14.56 -6.77 8.52
C ARG A 50 -14.73 -5.78 9.66
N LYS A 51 -14.31 -4.53 9.45
CA LYS A 51 -14.41 -3.46 10.47
C LYS A 51 -15.85 -3.14 10.87
N ASP A 52 -16.80 -3.29 9.94
CA ASP A 52 -18.23 -3.07 10.16
C ASP A 52 -18.93 -4.23 10.88
N ASN A 53 -18.34 -5.43 10.89
CA ASN A 53 -18.79 -6.56 11.69
C ASN A 53 -17.60 -7.41 12.18
N PRO A 54 -16.88 -6.97 13.23
CA PRO A 54 -15.61 -7.59 13.65
C PRO A 54 -15.79 -8.96 14.33
N TYR A 55 -17.01 -9.35 14.67
CA TYR A 55 -17.30 -10.61 15.37
C TYR A 55 -17.62 -11.77 14.41
N GLU A 56 -17.83 -11.48 13.13
CA GLU A 56 -18.13 -12.48 12.11
C GLU A 56 -16.87 -12.82 11.31
N ALA A 57 -16.42 -14.07 11.42
CA ALA A 57 -15.31 -14.59 10.64
C ALA A 57 -15.81 -15.15 9.31
N ILE A 58 -15.30 -14.62 8.19
CA ILE A 58 -15.70 -15.04 6.84
C ILE A 58 -14.57 -15.85 6.19
N PRO A 59 -14.74 -17.16 5.94
CA PRO A 59 -13.72 -17.97 5.28
C PRO A 59 -13.67 -17.68 3.77
N LEU A 60 -12.58 -17.10 3.29
CA LEU A 60 -12.38 -16.73 1.88
C LEU A 60 -11.08 -17.31 1.32
N SER A 61 -11.04 -17.60 0.02
CA SER A 61 -9.75 -17.91 -0.62
C SER A 61 -8.95 -16.62 -0.86
N PRO A 62 -7.60 -16.69 -0.94
CA PRO A 62 -6.77 -15.53 -1.30
C PRO A 62 -7.19 -14.80 -2.57
N ASP A 63 -7.77 -15.50 -3.55
CA ASP A 63 -8.28 -14.89 -4.80
C ASP A 63 -9.55 -14.05 -4.63
N ASN A 64 -10.24 -14.21 -3.50
CA ASN A 64 -11.54 -13.61 -3.21
C ASN A 64 -11.51 -12.59 -2.06
N THR A 65 -10.32 -12.19 -1.59
CA THR A 65 -10.15 -11.13 -0.57
C THR A 65 -8.89 -10.31 -0.85
N GLY A 66 -8.73 -9.18 -0.15
CA GLY A 66 -7.54 -8.32 -0.26
C GLY A 66 -7.37 -7.64 -1.62
N PHE A 67 -8.47 -7.43 -2.36
CA PHE A 67 -8.47 -6.82 -3.69
C PHE A 67 -9.59 -5.80 -3.84
N HIS A 68 -9.40 -4.87 -4.78
CA HIS A 68 -10.47 -4.01 -5.28
C HIS A 68 -10.52 -4.14 -6.81
N LYS A 69 -11.71 -3.95 -7.39
CA LYS A 69 -11.82 -3.95 -8.85
C LYS A 69 -11.07 -2.74 -9.40
N PHE A 70 -10.18 -2.97 -10.37
CA PHE A 70 -9.48 -1.92 -11.10
C PHE A 70 -8.66 -0.96 -10.22
N TYR A 71 -8.23 -1.41 -9.04
CA TYR A 71 -7.61 -0.58 -8.00
C TYR A 71 -6.36 0.19 -8.44
N TYR A 72 -5.58 -0.38 -9.35
CA TYR A 72 -4.35 0.21 -9.93
C TYR A 72 -4.53 0.71 -11.36
N SER A 73 -5.77 0.84 -11.83
CA SER A 73 -5.97 1.32 -13.20
C SER A 73 -5.48 2.74 -13.33
N GLN A 74 -4.86 3.08 -14.46
CA GLN A 74 -4.35 4.43 -14.74
C GLN A 74 -4.89 4.93 -16.08
N PRO A 75 -5.22 6.22 -16.24
CA PRO A 75 -5.52 6.78 -17.55
C PRO A 75 -4.27 6.73 -18.42
N ARG A 76 -4.46 6.49 -19.72
CA ARG A 76 -3.37 6.55 -20.71
C ARG A 76 -3.34 7.94 -21.37
N PRO A 77 -2.15 8.48 -21.73
CA PRO A 77 -2.04 9.76 -22.44
C PRO A 77 -2.88 9.84 -23.72
N GLU A 78 -2.96 8.73 -24.46
CA GLU A 78 -3.71 8.56 -25.70
C GLU A 78 -5.22 8.27 -25.50
N GLY A 79 -5.68 8.22 -24.24
CA GLY A 79 -7.05 7.86 -23.89
C GLY A 79 -7.20 6.37 -23.51
N GLY A 80 -8.29 6.07 -22.79
CA GLY A 80 -8.51 4.73 -22.20
C GLY A 80 -7.78 4.53 -20.86
N LYS A 81 -7.71 3.28 -20.42
CA LYS A 81 -7.10 2.90 -19.13
C LYS A 81 -6.07 1.78 -19.31
N ASP A 82 -5.01 1.81 -18.51
CA ASP A 82 -4.10 0.71 -18.30
C ASP A 82 -4.50 -0.04 -17.02
N HIS A 83 -4.90 -1.29 -17.17
CA HIS A 83 -5.27 -2.18 -16.07
C HIS A 83 -4.14 -3.14 -15.68
N ASN A 84 -3.09 -3.27 -16.49
CA ASN A 84 -2.17 -4.40 -16.42
C ASN A 84 -0.76 -4.01 -15.95
N ALA A 85 -0.27 -2.81 -16.26
CA ALA A 85 1.14 -2.46 -16.04
C ALA A 85 1.62 -2.68 -14.60
N LEU A 86 0.93 -2.13 -13.59
CA LEU A 86 1.32 -2.31 -12.18
C LEU A 86 1.20 -3.77 -11.72
N GLU A 87 0.12 -4.44 -12.12
CA GLU A 87 -0.11 -5.86 -11.83
C GLU A 87 0.93 -6.78 -12.50
N ASP A 88 1.52 -6.37 -13.62
CA ASP A 88 2.62 -7.09 -14.28
C ASP A 88 3.95 -6.88 -13.54
N CYS A 89 4.10 -5.84 -12.71
CA CYS A 89 5.31 -5.56 -11.95
C CYS A 89 5.40 -6.37 -10.64
N PHE A 90 4.28 -6.54 -9.91
CA PHE A 90 4.28 -7.18 -8.59
C PHE A 90 4.87 -8.59 -8.52
N PRO A 91 4.70 -9.48 -9.53
CA PRO A 91 5.27 -10.83 -9.49
C PRO A 91 6.79 -10.87 -9.27
N SER A 92 7.53 -9.84 -9.71
CA SER A 92 8.99 -9.76 -9.51
C SER A 92 9.42 -9.71 -8.04
N ILE A 93 8.51 -9.32 -7.15
CA ILE A 93 8.71 -9.26 -5.69
C ILE A 93 7.93 -10.40 -5.03
N GLU A 94 6.66 -10.59 -5.40
CA GLU A 94 5.76 -11.52 -4.71
C GLU A 94 6.15 -13.01 -4.87
N THR A 95 6.76 -13.39 -5.99
CA THR A 95 7.12 -14.79 -6.25
C THR A 95 8.24 -15.31 -5.35
N LYS A 96 9.00 -14.41 -4.72
CA LYS A 96 10.09 -14.76 -3.79
C LYS A 96 9.58 -15.04 -2.38
N TRP A 97 8.42 -14.48 -2.02
CA TRP A 97 7.86 -14.54 -0.67
C TRP A 97 7.65 -15.97 -0.12
N PRO A 98 7.10 -16.94 -0.87
CA PRO A 98 6.88 -18.29 -0.32
C PRO A 98 8.16 -18.94 0.20
N ARG A 99 9.28 -18.79 -0.52
CA ARG A 99 10.58 -19.31 -0.09
C ARG A 99 11.03 -18.66 1.22
N ILE A 100 10.91 -17.33 1.34
CA ILE A 100 11.28 -16.60 2.55
C ILE A 100 10.47 -17.12 3.75
N VAL A 101 9.17 -17.33 3.58
CA VAL A 101 8.30 -17.87 4.62
C VAL A 101 8.70 -19.29 5.02
N ASP A 102 9.00 -20.16 4.06
CA ASP A 102 9.47 -21.52 4.35
C ASP A 102 10.77 -21.51 5.16
N GLN A 103 11.69 -20.60 4.82
CA GLN A 103 12.96 -20.43 5.54
C GLN A 103 12.75 -19.85 6.95
N LEU A 104 11.81 -18.90 7.11
CA LEU A 104 11.37 -18.44 8.43
C LEU A 104 10.87 -19.62 9.27
N TYR A 105 9.95 -20.45 8.74
CA TYR A 105 9.45 -21.62 9.47
C TYR A 105 10.56 -22.59 9.90
N ARG A 106 11.59 -22.76 9.08
CA ARG A 106 12.76 -23.61 9.35
C ARG A 106 13.81 -22.96 10.24
N ARG A 107 13.61 -21.70 10.63
CA ARG A 107 14.55 -20.91 11.44
C ARG A 107 15.93 -20.76 10.77
N GLU A 108 15.92 -20.69 9.45
CA GLU A 108 17.14 -20.49 8.66
C GLU A 108 17.63 -19.04 8.72
N ASN A 109 18.91 -18.83 8.41
CA ASN A 109 19.47 -17.49 8.27
C ASN A 109 18.92 -16.83 6.99
N LEU A 110 18.41 -15.61 7.13
CA LEU A 110 17.77 -14.84 6.06
C LEU A 110 18.51 -13.54 5.69
N ASN A 111 19.73 -13.34 6.19
CA ASN A 111 20.49 -12.12 5.93
C ASN A 111 20.76 -11.90 4.43
N ASP A 112 20.88 -12.98 3.65
CA ASP A 112 21.04 -12.90 2.20
C ASP A 112 19.73 -12.57 1.46
N SER A 113 18.58 -12.61 2.15
CA SER A 113 17.24 -12.34 1.60
C SER A 113 16.65 -11.00 2.08
N LEU A 114 17.43 -10.17 2.79
CA LEU A 114 16.92 -8.92 3.39
C LEU A 114 16.33 -7.96 2.36
N VAL A 115 16.95 -7.83 1.18
CA VAL A 115 16.43 -6.97 0.10
C VAL A 115 15.04 -7.43 -0.34
N ASP A 116 14.81 -8.74 -0.43
CA ASP A 116 13.51 -9.29 -0.84
C ASP A 116 12.47 -9.16 0.27
N ILE A 117 12.86 -9.37 1.53
CA ILE A 117 12.00 -9.17 2.71
C ILE A 117 11.54 -7.70 2.77
N PHE A 118 12.49 -6.78 2.74
CA PHE A 118 12.22 -5.34 2.81
C PHE A 118 11.47 -4.85 1.59
N GLY A 119 11.81 -5.33 0.39
CA GLY A 119 11.06 -5.03 -0.83
C GLY A 119 9.59 -5.45 -0.72
N PHE A 120 9.33 -6.62 -0.14
CA PHE A 120 7.97 -7.11 0.09
C PHE A 120 7.21 -6.25 1.13
N MET A 121 7.85 -5.92 2.26
CA MET A 121 7.27 -5.05 3.29
C MET A 121 6.93 -3.65 2.75
N VAL A 122 7.86 -3.06 1.99
CA VAL A 122 7.66 -1.75 1.37
C VAL A 122 6.54 -1.78 0.34
N LEU A 123 6.46 -2.85 -0.46
CA LEU A 123 5.36 -3.04 -1.42
C LEU A 123 4.01 -3.10 -0.70
N GLN A 124 3.90 -3.91 0.37
CA GLN A 124 2.68 -3.96 1.18
C GLN A 124 2.33 -2.58 1.74
N ARG A 125 3.30 -1.85 2.30
CA ARG A 125 3.07 -0.51 2.84
C ARG A 125 2.57 0.50 1.79
N ALA A 126 3.06 0.41 0.56
CA ALA A 126 2.70 1.33 -0.51
C ALA A 126 1.35 0.99 -1.16
N CYS A 127 1.02 -0.29 -1.28
CA CYS A 127 -0.16 -0.75 -2.03
C CYS A 127 -1.47 -0.68 -1.25
N VAL A 128 -1.44 -0.67 0.09
CA VAL A 128 -2.65 -0.86 0.90
C VAL A 128 -3.57 0.37 0.91
N PRO A 129 -4.91 0.19 0.96
CA PRO A 129 -5.88 1.28 1.00
C PRO A 129 -5.60 2.31 2.08
N ALA A 130 -5.26 1.87 3.29
CA ALA A 130 -4.94 2.79 4.38
C ALA A 130 -3.81 3.79 4.06
N SER A 131 -2.83 3.38 3.25
CA SER A 131 -1.74 4.25 2.80
C SER A 131 -2.23 5.28 1.77
N ARG A 132 -3.04 4.82 0.81
CA ARG A 132 -3.62 5.68 -0.23
C ARG A 132 -4.67 6.65 0.32
N ASP A 133 -5.54 6.19 1.21
CA ASP A 133 -6.56 7.01 1.89
C ASP A 133 -5.91 8.15 2.68
N ALA A 134 -4.78 7.88 3.35
CA ALA A 134 -4.03 8.91 4.07
C ALA A 134 -3.48 9.98 3.10
N ILE A 135 -2.95 9.58 1.95
CA ILE A 135 -2.45 10.49 0.91
C ILE A 135 -3.58 11.32 0.31
N GLU A 136 -4.72 10.69 -0.01
CA GLU A 136 -5.90 11.39 -0.54
C GLU A 136 -6.44 12.41 0.46
N LYS A 137 -6.50 12.04 1.74
CA LYS A 137 -6.87 12.96 2.82
C LYS A 137 -5.91 14.13 2.94
N MET A 138 -4.60 13.89 2.92
CA MET A 138 -3.59 14.96 2.95
C MET A 138 -3.77 15.94 1.78
N LYS A 139 -3.94 15.41 0.56
CA LYS A 139 -4.17 16.23 -0.65
C LYS A 139 -5.47 17.01 -0.58
N ALA A 140 -6.54 16.42 -0.06
CA ALA A 140 -7.81 17.12 0.15
C ALA A 140 -7.63 18.30 1.11
N GLU A 141 -6.90 18.11 2.21
CA GLU A 141 -6.61 19.18 3.17
C GLU A 141 -5.69 20.27 2.58
N GLU A 142 -4.72 19.91 1.72
CA GLU A 142 -3.91 20.90 0.98
C GLU A 142 -4.79 21.80 0.08
N VAL A 143 -5.76 21.20 -0.63
CA VAL A 143 -6.71 21.95 -1.46
C VAL A 143 -7.56 22.87 -0.58
N LYS A 144 -8.14 22.37 0.51
CA LYS A 144 -8.95 23.19 1.44
C LYS A 144 -8.13 24.35 2.01
N ALA A 145 -6.91 24.09 2.46
CA ALA A 145 -6.01 25.12 2.98
C ALA A 145 -5.68 26.18 1.92
N LYS A 146 -5.43 25.76 0.67
CA LYS A 146 -5.19 26.68 -0.44
C LYS A 146 -6.42 27.54 -0.76
N VAL A 147 -7.60 26.95 -0.81
CA VAL A 147 -8.87 27.66 -1.05
C VAL A 147 -9.13 28.69 0.04
N ARG A 148 -8.98 28.33 1.32
CA ARG A 148 -9.13 29.27 2.45
C ARG A 148 -8.14 30.44 2.37
N ARG A 149 -6.88 30.19 1.97
CA ARG A 149 -5.90 31.27 1.75
C ARG A 149 -6.28 32.20 0.61
N LEU A 150 -6.84 31.68 -0.48
CA LEU A 150 -7.31 32.50 -1.61
C LEU A 150 -8.53 33.34 -1.25
N ASP A 151 -9.47 32.76 -0.49
CA ASP A 151 -10.65 33.44 0.02
C ASP A 151 -10.28 34.62 0.94
N ALA A 152 -9.43 34.36 1.94
CA ALA A 152 -8.94 35.40 2.86
C ALA A 152 -8.17 36.52 2.15
N ALA A 153 -7.53 36.22 1.00
CA ALA A 153 -6.85 37.19 0.16
C ALA A 153 -7.78 37.92 -0.83
N GLY A 154 -9.09 37.67 -0.80
CA GLY A 154 -10.07 38.26 -1.73
C GLY A 154 -9.88 37.82 -3.19
N LYS A 155 -9.22 36.68 -3.43
CA LYS A 155 -8.91 36.17 -4.78
C LYS A 155 -9.97 35.20 -5.31
N LEU A 156 -10.96 34.85 -4.51
CA LEU A 156 -12.12 34.06 -4.93
C LEU A 156 -13.32 34.97 -5.21
N PRO A 157 -14.26 34.55 -6.06
CA PRO A 157 -15.55 35.23 -6.19
C PRO A 157 -16.25 35.36 -4.82
N PRO A 158 -17.08 36.41 -4.62
CA PRO A 158 -17.84 36.56 -3.38
C PRO A 158 -18.72 35.33 -3.16
N LYS A 159 -18.82 34.90 -1.90
CA LYS A 159 -19.70 33.80 -1.51
C LYS A 159 -21.17 34.22 -1.72
N PRO A 160 -22.07 33.30 -2.13
CA PRO A 160 -23.49 33.59 -2.20
C PRO A 160 -24.03 34.07 -0.84
N VAL A 161 -25.02 34.97 -0.87
CA VAL A 161 -25.66 35.49 0.36
C VAL A 161 -26.27 34.33 1.15
N GLY A 162 -25.95 34.26 2.45
CA GLY A 162 -26.42 33.19 3.34
C GLY A 162 -25.57 31.91 3.30
N PHE A 163 -24.43 31.93 2.60
CA PHE A 163 -23.46 30.84 2.51
C PHE A 163 -22.06 31.30 2.92
N GLU A 164 -21.96 32.13 3.96
CA GLU A 164 -20.70 32.68 4.46
C GLU A 164 -19.74 31.57 4.93
N ASP A 165 -20.28 30.45 5.42
CA ASP A 165 -19.59 29.25 5.90
C ASP A 165 -19.41 28.16 4.83
N LEU A 166 -19.70 28.46 3.55
CA LEU A 166 -19.68 27.46 2.45
C LEU A 166 -18.44 26.57 2.47
N LEU A 167 -17.26 27.15 2.70
CA LEU A 167 -15.98 26.45 2.66
C LEU A 167 -15.81 25.40 3.77
N ASP A 168 -16.57 25.50 4.86
CA ASP A 168 -16.55 24.52 5.95
C ASP A 168 -17.38 23.28 5.64
N HIS A 169 -18.29 23.38 4.66
CA HIS A 169 -19.15 22.29 4.20
C HIS A 169 -18.68 21.65 2.89
N VAL A 170 -17.61 22.17 2.27
CA VAL A 170 -17.06 21.61 1.03
C VAL A 170 -16.34 20.28 1.31
N GLU A 171 -16.88 19.22 0.71
CA GLU A 171 -16.17 17.95 0.58
C GLU A 171 -15.22 18.01 -0.62
N VAL A 172 -13.93 17.78 -0.38
CA VAL A 172 -12.92 17.69 -1.43
C VAL A 172 -12.57 16.23 -1.63
N THR A 173 -12.93 15.71 -2.80
CA THR A 173 -12.50 14.38 -3.26
C THR A 173 -11.27 14.52 -4.15
N ILE A 174 -10.34 13.60 -4.02
CA ILE A 174 -9.12 13.56 -4.83
C ILE A 174 -9.26 12.44 -5.85
N ASP A 175 -8.78 12.69 -7.06
CA ASP A 175 -8.66 11.65 -8.07
C ASP A 175 -7.80 10.49 -7.53
N PRO A 176 -8.34 9.26 -7.39
CA PRO A 176 -7.59 8.12 -6.86
C PRO A 176 -6.32 7.76 -7.64
N HIS A 177 -6.17 8.23 -8.89
CA HIS A 177 -4.91 8.08 -9.64
C HIS A 177 -3.77 8.87 -8.99
N GLN A 178 -4.07 10.00 -8.35
CA GLN A 178 -3.07 10.82 -7.68
C GLN A 178 -2.42 10.17 -6.47
N SER A 179 -3.10 9.22 -5.81
CA SER A 179 -2.53 8.47 -4.68
C SER A 179 -1.64 7.32 -5.15
N ILE A 180 -1.84 6.79 -6.37
CA ILE A 180 -0.96 5.79 -6.98
C ILE A 180 0.41 6.37 -7.28
N HIS A 181 0.48 7.59 -7.81
CA HIS A 181 1.77 8.26 -8.03
C HIS A 181 2.56 8.48 -6.73
N ALA A 182 1.87 8.65 -5.61
CA ALA A 182 2.51 8.82 -4.31
C ALA A 182 3.12 7.52 -3.77
N MET A 183 2.75 6.34 -4.30
CA MET A 183 3.35 5.05 -3.92
C MET A 183 4.87 5.08 -4.08
N VAL A 184 5.40 5.71 -5.13
CA VAL A 184 6.85 5.85 -5.34
C VAL A 184 7.51 6.62 -4.20
N HIS A 185 6.86 7.67 -3.71
CA HIS A 185 7.36 8.44 -2.57
C HIS A 185 7.28 7.62 -1.27
N VAL A 186 6.15 6.93 -1.03
CA VAL A 186 5.99 6.04 0.13
C VAL A 186 7.07 4.95 0.13
N ILE A 187 7.37 4.35 -1.03
CA ILE A 187 8.42 3.34 -1.18
C ILE A 187 9.78 3.91 -0.76
N ARG A 188 10.14 5.09 -1.28
CA ARG A 188 11.44 5.73 -0.98
C ARG A 188 11.56 6.11 0.49
N VAL A 189 10.54 6.74 1.05
CA VAL A 189 10.55 7.17 2.46
C VAL A 189 10.57 5.97 3.40
N THR A 190 9.79 4.93 3.10
CA THR A 190 9.81 3.68 3.89
C THR A 190 11.19 3.05 3.82
N GLY A 191 11.83 2.98 2.64
CA GLY A 191 13.20 2.49 2.50
C GLY A 191 14.19 3.21 3.42
N HIS A 192 14.14 4.54 3.50
CA HIS A 192 14.98 5.33 4.41
C HIS A 192 14.75 5.02 5.89
N VAL A 193 13.53 4.62 6.28
CA VAL A 193 13.24 4.17 7.64
C VAL A 193 13.83 2.79 7.88
N LEU A 194 13.63 1.84 6.93
CA LEU A 194 14.17 0.48 7.04
C LEU A 194 15.70 0.48 7.17
N ASP A 195 16.40 1.40 6.50
CA ASP A 195 17.86 1.56 6.59
C ASP A 195 18.36 2.00 7.97
N ARG A 196 17.46 2.46 8.86
CA ARG A 196 17.80 3.04 10.17
C ARG A 196 17.34 2.20 11.35
N ILE A 197 16.49 1.20 11.12
CA ILE A 197 15.91 0.38 12.19
C ILE A 197 16.41 -1.06 12.12
N GLY A 198 16.49 -1.70 13.29
CA GLY A 198 16.83 -3.10 13.42
C GLY A 198 15.59 -3.99 13.28
N PHE A 199 15.78 -5.18 12.71
CA PHE A 199 14.73 -6.19 12.60
C PHE A 199 15.16 -7.48 13.28
N PHE A 200 14.21 -8.16 13.89
CA PHE A 200 14.35 -9.52 14.38
C PHE A 200 13.06 -10.28 14.12
N ALA A 201 13.19 -11.57 13.80
CA ALA A 201 12.04 -12.46 13.67
C ALA A 201 11.68 -13.04 15.03
N ILE A 202 10.41 -12.94 15.44
CA ILE A 202 9.90 -13.54 16.66
C ILE A 202 9.17 -14.84 16.31
N TYR A 203 9.54 -15.91 16.99
CA TYR A 203 8.84 -17.18 16.91
C TYR A 203 7.81 -17.28 18.01
N ASN A 204 6.57 -17.52 17.62
CA ASN A 204 5.52 -17.85 18.57
C ASN A 204 5.77 -19.24 19.16
N ASN A 205 6.02 -19.30 20.46
CA ASN A 205 6.21 -20.56 21.19
C ASN A 205 5.02 -20.89 22.10
N ILE A 206 3.85 -20.27 21.85
CA ILE A 206 2.60 -20.50 22.59
C ILE A 206 1.45 -20.81 21.62
N ASP A 207 0.39 -21.42 22.13
CA ASP A 207 -0.79 -21.83 21.34
C ASP A 207 -1.75 -20.68 20.98
N VAL A 208 -1.31 -19.43 21.09
CA VAL A 208 -2.10 -18.25 20.72
C VAL A 208 -1.75 -17.83 19.29
N PRO A 209 -2.67 -17.91 18.32
CA PRO A 209 -2.35 -17.59 16.93
C PRO A 209 -2.02 -16.10 16.73
N PHE A 210 -1.13 -15.79 15.79
CA PHE A 210 -0.93 -14.41 15.36
C PHE A 210 -2.07 -13.93 14.47
N LEU A 211 -2.51 -12.70 14.72
CA LEU A 211 -3.35 -11.94 13.80
C LEU A 211 -2.46 -11.12 12.87
N THR A 212 -2.87 -11.01 11.61
CA THR A 212 -2.20 -10.16 10.64
C THR A 212 -3.15 -9.13 10.05
N SER A 213 -2.61 -7.97 9.71
CA SER A 213 -3.29 -6.89 8.99
C SER A 213 -2.37 -6.38 7.89
N ASP A 214 -2.99 -5.78 6.89
CA ASP A 214 -2.35 -4.98 5.84
C ASP A 214 -1.69 -3.68 6.37
N ASN A 215 -1.86 -3.36 7.65
CA ASN A 215 -1.17 -2.29 8.35
C ASN A 215 -0.45 -2.88 9.59
N PRO A 216 0.85 -2.59 9.82
CA PRO A 216 1.57 -3.15 10.96
C PRO A 216 0.88 -2.82 12.29
N VAL A 217 0.86 -3.80 13.19
CA VAL A 217 0.50 -3.58 14.59
C VAL A 217 1.63 -2.78 15.23
N ILE A 218 1.31 -1.59 15.72
CA ILE A 218 2.24 -0.78 16.50
C ILE A 218 1.92 -1.04 17.97
N TRP A 219 2.92 -1.52 18.70
CA TRP A 219 2.84 -1.68 20.15
C TRP A 219 3.84 -0.73 20.79
N PHE A 220 3.36 0.06 21.74
CA PHE A 220 4.20 0.91 22.58
C PHE A 220 4.31 0.24 23.95
N ASP A 221 5.51 0.19 24.49
CA ASP A 221 5.73 -0.31 25.84
C ASP A 221 5.04 0.63 26.84
N PRO A 222 3.97 0.18 27.52
CA PRO A 222 3.21 1.05 28.42
C PRO A 222 4.01 1.46 29.67
N SER A 223 5.19 0.86 29.89
CA SER A 223 6.10 1.26 30.97
C SER A 223 7.02 2.43 30.60
N VAL A 224 7.11 2.78 29.32
CA VAL A 224 7.91 3.93 28.82
C VAL A 224 7.00 5.15 28.72
N GLN A 225 7.44 6.30 29.24
CA GLN A 225 6.67 7.54 29.13
C GLN A 225 6.62 8.01 27.68
N ASP A 226 5.47 8.57 27.24
CA ASP A 226 5.28 9.04 25.87
C ASP A 226 6.36 10.01 25.39
N ALA A 227 6.89 10.85 26.29
CA ALA A 227 7.96 11.80 25.99
C ALA A 227 9.30 11.12 25.65
N ASP A 228 9.49 9.88 26.11
CA ASP A 228 10.69 9.08 25.93
C ASP A 228 10.55 8.04 24.80
N LEU A 229 9.35 7.88 24.24
CA LEU A 229 9.12 7.06 23.04
C LEU A 229 9.86 7.72 21.86
N ARG A 230 11.03 7.18 21.51
CA ARG A 230 11.77 7.54 20.30
C ARG A 230 11.48 6.52 19.19
N PRO A 231 11.40 6.96 17.91
CA PRO A 231 11.44 6.04 16.78
C PRO A 231 12.78 5.30 16.69
#